data_AF-A0A6P6SEE0-F1
#
_entry.id   AF-A0A6P6SEE0-F1
#
_cell.length_a   1.000
_cell.length_b   1.000
_cell.length_c   1.000
_cell.angle_alpha   90.00
_cell.angle_beta   90.00
_cell.angle_gamma   90.00
#
_symmetry.space_group_name_H-M   'P 1'
#
loop_
_entity.id
_entity.type
_entity.pdbx_description
1 polymer ?
#
loop_
_entity_poly.entity_id
_entity_poly.type
_entity_poly.pdbx_seq_one_letter_code
_entity_poly.pdbx_strand_id
1 'polypeptide(L)'
;MMAASLAKGNTVLSNVAQELEVIDLAHFLTRCGASIRGAGTHELYISGRGQLYGSCYSIMPDRIEAGSFMLAAAITRSCISLSPIIPSTISCLIERLSSAGCKIVSYTDDTLEISNPRLWHSLQHVTVQVWWRNLCLKTAWVMACSMDNGAINHCTGIHVHSCSHSCSTASANTYFNL
;
A
#
# COMPACT_ATOMS: atom_id res chain seq x y z
N MET A 1 -4.45 4.59 19.63
CA MET A 1 -3.52 5.74 19.60
C MET A 1 -4.20 7.02 20.07
N MET A 2 -5.20 7.56 19.35
CA MET A 2 -5.89 8.82 19.72
C MET A 2 -6.40 8.86 21.17
N ALA A 3 -7.10 7.81 21.62
CA ALA A 3 -7.59 7.73 23.00
C ALA A 3 -6.45 7.74 24.04
N ALA A 4 -5.37 7.00 23.76
CA ALA A 4 -4.21 6.93 24.64
C ALA A 4 -3.45 8.27 24.73
N SER A 5 -3.51 9.11 23.70
CA SER A 5 -2.88 10.44 23.70
C SER A 5 -3.50 11.40 24.71
N LEU A 6 -4.78 11.21 25.08
CA LEU A 6 -5.48 12.02 26.10
C LEU A 6 -5.73 11.29 27.42
N ALA A 7 -5.42 10.00 27.48
CA ALA A 7 -5.59 9.19 28.69
C ALA A 7 -4.64 9.65 29.81
N LYS A 8 -4.97 9.35 31.07
CA LYS A 8 -4.05 9.58 32.18
C LYS A 8 -3.05 8.42 32.27
N GLY A 9 -1.76 8.74 32.28
CA GLY A 9 -0.68 7.76 32.46
C GLY A 9 -0.02 7.29 31.17
N ASN A 10 0.66 6.15 31.24
CA ASN A 10 1.39 5.56 30.12
C ASN A 10 0.62 4.36 29.54
N THR A 11 0.56 4.28 28.23
CA THR A 11 -0.05 3.17 27.48
C THR A 11 0.99 2.55 26.57
N VAL A 12 1.05 1.22 26.55
CA VAL A 12 1.86 0.46 25.59
C VAL A 12 0.90 -0.32 24.71
N LEU A 13 1.00 -0.13 23.40
CA LEU A 13 0.26 -0.90 22.40
C LEU A 13 1.24 -1.86 21.74
N SER A 14 0.95 -3.16 21.80
CA SER A 14 1.73 -4.21 21.14
C SER A 14 1.00 -4.73 19.89
N ASN A 15 1.76 -5.34 18.97
CA ASN A 15 1.28 -5.85 17.69
C ASN A 15 0.54 -4.79 16.85
N VAL A 16 1.08 -3.57 16.81
CA VAL A 16 0.47 -2.45 16.08
C VAL A 16 0.76 -2.56 14.58
N ALA A 17 -0.21 -2.12 13.77
CA ALA A 17 -0.03 -1.93 12.34
C ALA A 17 1.08 -0.91 12.05
N GLN A 18 1.95 -1.21 11.09
CA GLN A 18 3.08 -0.33 10.69
C GLN A 18 2.84 0.26 9.29
N GLU A 19 1.57 0.44 8.95
CA GLU A 19 1.22 1.14 7.72
C GLU A 19 1.58 2.62 7.86
N LEU A 20 1.93 3.26 6.74
CA LEU A 20 2.37 4.65 6.74
C LEU A 20 1.29 5.58 7.29
N GLU A 21 0.03 5.22 7.10
CA GLU A 21 -1.16 5.95 7.57
C GLU A 21 -1.22 6.00 9.10
N VAL A 22 -0.75 4.94 9.78
CA VAL A 22 -0.63 4.90 11.24
C VAL A 22 0.54 5.76 11.72
N ILE A 23 1.64 5.76 10.95
CA ILE A 23 2.85 6.54 11.24
C ILE A 23 2.54 8.04 11.09
N ASP A 24 1.85 8.43 10.02
CA ASP A 24 1.45 9.82 9.75
C ASP A 24 0.51 10.37 10.84
N LEU A 25 -0.46 9.56 11.29
CA LEU A 25 -1.31 9.92 12.43
C LEU A 25 -0.48 10.13 13.73
N ALA A 26 0.53 9.30 13.97
CA ALA A 26 1.41 9.47 15.13
C ALA A 26 2.21 10.77 15.05
N HIS A 27 2.73 11.11 13.87
CA HIS A 27 3.45 12.37 13.64
C HIS A 27 2.54 13.59 13.82
N PHE A 28 1.33 13.55 13.26
CA PHE A 28 0.33 14.59 13.47
C PHE A 28 0.02 14.79 14.97
N LEU A 29 -0.29 13.72 15.69
CA LEU A 29 -0.58 13.81 17.14
C LEU A 29 0.62 14.32 17.93
N THR A 30 1.84 13.93 17.56
CA THR A 30 3.08 14.43 18.17
C THR A 30 3.24 15.93 17.92
N ARG A 31 2.91 16.42 16.73
CA ARG A 31 2.91 17.86 16.40
C ARG A 31 1.87 18.63 17.21
N CYS A 32 0.73 18.01 17.52
CA CYS A 32 -0.29 18.54 18.42
C CYS A 32 0.09 18.46 19.92
N GLY A 33 1.28 17.95 20.26
CA GLY A 33 1.81 17.89 21.63
C GLY A 33 1.67 16.53 22.32
N ALA A 34 1.19 15.49 21.63
CA ALA A 34 1.18 14.14 22.18
C ALA A 34 2.62 13.61 22.35
N SER A 35 2.82 12.71 23.31
CA SER A 35 4.11 12.02 23.51
C SER A 35 3.99 10.58 23.03
N ILE A 36 4.37 10.34 21.77
CA ILE A 36 4.28 9.03 21.12
C ILE A 36 5.70 8.59 20.69
N ARG A 37 6.06 7.34 20.97
CA ARG A 37 7.33 6.71 20.55
C ARG A 37 7.06 5.35 19.92
N GLY A 38 7.95 4.92 19.03
CA GLY A 38 7.82 3.64 18.33
C GLY A 38 6.94 3.69 17.07
N ALA A 39 6.65 4.87 16.53
CA ALA A 39 5.91 4.98 15.27
C ALA A 39 6.66 4.22 14.16
N GLY A 40 5.98 3.26 13.52
CA GLY A 40 6.55 2.39 12.50
C GLY A 40 7.12 1.06 13.00
N THR A 41 7.11 0.82 14.31
CA THR A 41 7.47 -0.50 14.88
C THR A 41 6.21 -1.26 15.33
N HIS A 42 6.39 -2.51 15.77
CA HIS A 42 5.28 -3.33 16.28
C HIS A 42 4.78 -2.89 17.67
N GLU A 43 5.49 -1.98 18.34
CA GLU A 43 5.17 -1.52 19.69
C GLU A 43 5.16 0.01 19.77
N LEU A 44 4.06 0.57 20.27
CA LEU A 44 3.92 2.00 20.52
C LEU A 44 3.89 2.30 22.02
N TYR A 45 4.68 3.27 22.43
CA TYR A 45 4.68 3.82 23.78
C TYR A 45 4.06 5.21 23.74
N ILE A 46 2.96 5.39 24.46
CA ILE A 46 2.19 6.63 24.48
C ILE A 46 2.10 7.12 25.92
N SER A 47 2.63 8.31 26.19
CA SER A 47 2.40 9.02 27.45
C SER A 47 1.29 10.01 27.24
N GLY A 48 0.14 9.74 27.85
CA GLY A 48 -1.04 10.56 27.68
C GLY A 48 -0.87 11.96 28.28
N ARG A 49 -1.44 12.95 27.59
CA ARG A 49 -1.37 14.38 27.93
C ARG A 49 -2.77 14.88 28.27
N GLY A 50 -2.88 15.85 29.18
CA GLY A 50 -4.18 16.40 29.57
C GLY A 50 -4.87 17.23 28.46
N GLN A 51 -4.11 17.71 27.48
CA GLN A 51 -4.62 18.51 26.36
C GLN A 51 -3.69 18.37 25.14
N LEU A 52 -4.27 18.54 23.95
CA LEU A 52 -3.56 18.69 22.68
C LEU A 52 -3.86 20.08 22.10
N TYR A 53 -2.94 20.58 21.27
CA TYR A 53 -3.04 21.89 20.65
C TYR A 53 -3.25 21.76 19.15
N GLY A 54 -3.83 22.80 18.54
CA GLY A 54 -3.90 22.89 17.08
C GLY A 54 -2.51 23.02 16.47
N SER A 55 -2.27 22.34 15.34
CA SER A 55 -1.04 22.47 14.58
C SER A 55 -1.31 22.44 13.08
N CYS A 56 -0.45 23.11 12.31
CA CYS A 56 -0.42 22.93 10.87
C CYS A 56 0.41 21.70 10.54
N TYR A 57 -0.18 20.75 9.82
CA TYR A 57 0.45 19.50 9.42
C TYR A 57 0.07 19.18 7.97
N SER A 58 1.06 18.80 7.16
CA SER A 58 0.83 18.35 5.80
C SER A 58 0.66 16.84 5.80
N ILE A 59 -0.44 16.36 5.26
CA ILE A 59 -0.72 14.92 5.12
C ILE A 59 0.22 14.35 4.05
N MET A 60 0.71 13.13 4.26
CA MET A 60 1.48 12.43 3.24
C MET A 60 0.63 12.09 2.00
N PRO A 61 1.23 11.93 0.81
CA PRO A 61 0.49 11.56 -0.39
C PRO A 61 -0.12 10.15 -0.31
N ASP A 62 -1.28 9.95 -0.95
CA ASP A 62 -1.97 8.66 -0.97
C ASP A 62 -1.28 7.69 -1.94
N ARG A 63 -0.62 6.69 -1.36
CA ARG A 63 0.09 5.63 -2.09
C ARG A 63 -0.83 4.62 -2.79
N ILE A 64 -2.07 4.47 -2.35
CA ILE A 64 -3.08 3.60 -2.99
C ILE A 64 -3.65 4.27 -4.22
N GLU A 65 -3.97 5.56 -4.12
CA GLU A 65 -4.40 6.37 -5.26
C GLU A 65 -3.32 6.39 -6.34
N ALA A 66 -2.08 6.73 -5.97
CA ALA A 66 -0.97 6.76 -6.90
C ALA A 66 -0.74 5.39 -7.57
N GLY A 67 -0.78 4.30 -6.80
CA GLY A 67 -0.65 2.96 -7.35
C GLY A 67 -1.79 2.57 -8.30
N SER A 68 -3.01 3.04 -8.03
CA SER A 68 -4.17 2.81 -8.91
C SER A 68 -4.00 3.52 -10.25
N PHE A 69 -3.51 4.77 -10.25
CA PHE A 69 -3.20 5.50 -11.49
C PHE A 69 -2.04 4.88 -12.26
N MET A 70 -0.97 4.45 -11.58
CA MET A 70 0.13 3.74 -12.23
C MET A 70 -0.37 2.49 -12.95
N LEU A 71 -1.24 1.73 -12.29
CA LEU A 71 -1.81 0.54 -12.89
C LEU A 71 -2.76 0.87 -14.05
N ALA A 72 -3.58 1.91 -13.91
CA ALA A 72 -4.43 2.37 -14.99
C ALA A 72 -3.60 2.74 -16.23
N ALA A 73 -2.51 3.48 -16.07
CA ALA A 73 -1.60 3.82 -17.17
C ALA A 73 -0.91 2.58 -17.77
N ALA A 74 -0.55 1.60 -16.95
CA ALA A 74 -0.05 0.33 -17.43
C ALA A 74 -1.10 -0.39 -18.30
N ILE A 75 -2.34 -0.51 -17.83
CA ILE A 75 -3.44 -1.16 -18.56
C ILE A 75 -3.74 -0.41 -19.88
N THR A 76 -3.90 0.92 -19.83
CA THR A 76 -4.26 1.74 -20.98
C THR A 76 -3.09 2.03 -21.91
N ARG A 77 -1.89 1.52 -21.59
CA ARG A 77 -0.65 1.74 -22.35
C ARG A 77 -0.34 3.23 -22.54
N SER A 78 -0.65 4.02 -21.52
CA SER A 78 -0.49 5.48 -21.54
C SER A 78 0.80 5.89 -20.84
N CYS A 79 1.24 7.12 -21.10
CA CYS A 79 2.31 7.76 -20.35
C CYS A 79 1.69 8.78 -19.40
N ILE A 80 1.94 8.65 -18.09
CA ILE A 80 1.47 9.60 -17.10
C ILE A 80 2.62 9.98 -16.15
N SER A 81 2.58 11.21 -15.67
CA SER A 81 3.41 11.71 -14.58
C SER A 81 2.54 11.91 -13.34
N LEU A 82 3.03 11.47 -12.19
CA LEU A 82 2.34 11.51 -10.89
C LEU A 82 3.17 12.33 -9.90
N SER A 83 2.52 13.31 -9.27
CA SER A 83 3.08 14.16 -8.22
C SER A 83 1.93 14.71 -7.34
N PRO A 84 2.10 14.83 -6.00
CA PRO A 84 3.26 14.40 -5.22
C PRO A 84 3.20 12.90 -4.88
N ILE A 85 4.32 12.20 -4.92
CA ILE A 85 4.44 10.78 -4.54
C ILE A 85 5.81 10.50 -3.93
N ILE A 86 5.88 9.65 -2.90
CA ILE A 86 7.16 9.23 -2.31
C ILE A 86 7.51 7.84 -2.86
N PRO A 87 8.45 7.69 -3.82
CA PRO A 87 8.68 6.42 -4.52
C PRO A 87 9.04 5.25 -3.59
N SER A 88 9.72 5.53 -2.47
CA SER A 88 10.09 4.50 -1.48
C SER A 88 8.86 3.83 -0.82
N THR A 89 7.72 4.52 -0.77
CA THR A 89 6.48 3.99 -0.14
C THR A 89 5.74 2.99 -1.02
N ILE A 90 6.02 2.98 -2.33
CA ILE A 90 5.39 2.10 -3.33
C ILE A 90 6.42 1.27 -4.13
N SER A 91 7.63 1.11 -3.61
CA SER A 91 8.74 0.39 -4.26
C SER A 91 8.34 -1.00 -4.76
N CYS A 92 7.58 -1.75 -3.97
CA CYS A 92 7.11 -3.07 -4.35
C CYS A 92 6.21 -3.04 -5.60
N LEU A 93 5.34 -2.02 -5.75
CA LEU A 93 4.52 -1.87 -6.95
C LEU A 93 5.37 -1.46 -8.16
N ILE A 94 6.33 -0.55 -7.95
CA ILE A 94 7.28 -0.12 -8.99
C ILE A 94 8.04 -1.32 -9.53
N GLU A 95 8.58 -2.18 -8.66
CA GLU A 95 9.31 -3.40 -9.05
C GLU A 95 8.43 -4.36 -9.85
N ARG A 96 7.16 -4.52 -9.48
CA ARG A 96 6.22 -5.40 -10.17
C ARG A 96 5.84 -4.87 -11.54
N LEU A 97 5.52 -3.59 -11.65
CA LEU A 97 5.24 -2.95 -12.94
C LEU A 97 6.48 -2.95 -13.85
N SER A 98 7.66 -2.72 -13.28
CA SER A 98 8.93 -2.81 -14.00
C SER A 98 9.19 -4.23 -14.52
N SER A 99 8.92 -5.24 -13.70
CA SER A 99 9.00 -6.65 -14.11
C SER A 99 7.99 -7.02 -15.20
N ALA A 100 6.82 -6.37 -15.22
CA ALA A 100 5.82 -6.51 -16.29
C ALA A 100 6.23 -5.80 -17.60
N GLY A 101 7.33 -5.05 -17.59
CA GLY A 101 7.85 -4.33 -18.75
C GLY A 101 7.50 -2.84 -18.80
N CYS A 102 6.82 -2.28 -17.79
CA CYS A 102 6.61 -0.84 -17.71
C CYS A 102 7.93 -0.12 -17.41
N LYS A 103 8.22 0.97 -18.13
CA LYS A 103 9.36 1.85 -17.84
C LYS A 103 8.92 2.90 -16.83
N ILE A 104 9.53 2.87 -15.65
CA ILE A 104 9.26 3.81 -14.56
C ILE A 104 10.51 4.66 -14.32
N VAL A 105 10.35 5.98 -14.30
CA VAL A 105 11.44 6.94 -14.10
C VAL A 105 11.04 7.95 -13.02
N SER A 106 11.90 8.13 -12.02
CA SER A 106 11.79 9.22 -11.06
C SER A 106 12.49 10.46 -11.61
N TYR A 107 11.75 11.56 -11.78
CA TYR A 107 12.31 12.84 -12.24
C TYR A 107 12.82 13.68 -11.08
N THR A 108 12.09 13.66 -9.96
CA THR A 108 12.41 14.34 -8.70
C THR A 108 12.08 13.39 -7.54
N ASP A 109 12.39 13.80 -6.32
CA ASP A 109 12.09 13.02 -5.11
C ASP A 109 10.57 12.79 -4.90
N ASP A 110 9.74 13.63 -5.52
CA ASP A 110 8.27 13.66 -5.37
C ASP A 110 7.48 13.37 -6.67
N THR A 111 8.17 13.10 -7.79
CA THR A 111 7.53 12.94 -9.11
C THR A 111 8.00 11.68 -9.80
N LEU A 112 7.02 10.88 -10.25
CA LEU A 112 7.24 9.60 -10.92
C LEU A 112 6.50 9.57 -12.25
N GLU A 113 7.21 9.20 -13.33
CA GLU A 113 6.62 8.93 -14.63
C GLU A 113 6.60 7.44 -14.90
N ILE A 114 5.46 6.98 -15.43
CA ILE A 114 5.31 5.62 -15.94
C ILE A 114 4.97 5.69 -17.42
N SER A 115 5.72 4.94 -18.21
CA SER A 115 5.48 4.74 -19.64
C SER A 115 5.47 3.25 -19.95
N ASN A 116 4.49 2.80 -20.72
CA ASN A 116 4.35 1.39 -21.07
C ASN A 116 4.78 1.14 -22.53
N PRO A 117 5.86 0.39 -22.78
CA PRO A 117 6.21 -0.05 -24.13
C PRO A 117 5.22 -1.12 -24.63
N ARG A 118 4.97 -1.14 -25.94
CA ARG A 118 3.88 -1.88 -26.60
C ARG A 118 3.87 -3.42 -26.41
N LEU A 119 4.85 -4.03 -25.75
CA LEU A 119 5.01 -5.48 -25.64
C LEU A 119 5.18 -5.89 -24.18
N TRP A 120 4.18 -6.58 -23.63
CA TRP A 120 4.26 -7.20 -22.31
C TRP A 120 4.99 -8.52 -22.44
N HIS A 121 5.91 -8.79 -21.52
CA HIS A 121 6.42 -10.14 -21.36
C HIS A 121 5.42 -10.87 -20.46
N SER A 122 4.88 -11.99 -20.94
CA SER A 122 3.98 -12.83 -20.14
C SER A 122 4.68 -13.21 -18.82
N LEU A 123 4.16 -12.72 -17.70
CA LEU A 123 4.69 -13.02 -16.37
C LEU A 123 4.28 -14.46 -15.99
N GLN A 124 5.14 -15.43 -16.28
CA GLN A 124 4.80 -16.85 -16.10
C GLN A 124 4.84 -17.36 -14.65
N HIS A 125 5.40 -16.59 -13.71
CA HIS A 125 5.36 -16.99 -12.30
C HIS A 125 5.64 -15.80 -11.38
N VAL A 126 4.63 -15.36 -10.64
CA VAL A 126 4.79 -14.37 -9.57
C VAL A 126 4.27 -14.98 -8.27
N THR A 127 5.15 -15.63 -7.52
CA THR A 127 4.85 -16.04 -6.14
C THR A 127 4.91 -14.80 -5.26
N VAL A 128 3.76 -14.18 -5.02
CA VAL A 128 3.63 -13.14 -4.00
C VAL A 128 3.54 -13.85 -2.64
N GLN A 129 4.66 -13.96 -1.93
CA GLN A 129 4.59 -14.34 -0.53
C GLN A 129 3.80 -13.28 0.25
N VAL A 130 2.86 -13.75 1.05
CA VAL A 130 1.75 -12.98 1.62
C VAL A 130 2.25 -12.08 2.76
N TRP A 131 2.87 -10.97 2.38
CA TRP A 131 3.10 -9.80 3.25
C TRP A 131 2.58 -8.50 2.63
N TRP A 132 1.71 -8.60 1.63
CA TRP A 132 0.99 -7.44 1.13
C TRP A 132 -0.09 -7.01 2.13
N ARG A 133 0.11 -5.85 2.76
CA ARG A 133 -0.85 -5.21 3.67
C ARG A 133 -2.00 -4.49 2.94
N ASN A 134 -1.85 -4.15 1.66
CA ASN A 134 -2.85 -3.36 0.91
C ASN A 134 -3.72 -4.21 -0.01
N LEU A 135 -4.95 -4.47 0.41
CA LEU A 135 -5.91 -5.30 -0.33
C LEU A 135 -6.36 -4.66 -1.66
N CYS A 136 -6.43 -3.32 -1.73
CA CYS A 136 -6.94 -2.60 -2.91
C CYS A 136 -6.00 -2.70 -4.12
N LEU A 137 -4.69 -2.56 -3.92
CA LEU A 137 -3.73 -2.67 -5.02
C LEU A 137 -3.60 -4.11 -5.54
N LYS A 138 -3.89 -5.13 -4.71
CA LYS A 138 -3.92 -6.53 -5.15
C LYS A 138 -5.03 -6.80 -6.16
N THR A 139 -6.26 -6.37 -5.86
CA THR A 139 -7.42 -6.61 -6.74
C THR A 139 -7.24 -5.90 -8.08
N ALA A 140 -6.73 -4.66 -8.03
CA ALA A 140 -6.36 -3.93 -9.23
C ALA A 140 -5.31 -4.72 -10.05
N TRP A 141 -4.22 -5.18 -9.42
CA TRP A 141 -3.17 -5.96 -10.09
C TRP A 141 -3.69 -7.24 -10.75
N VAL A 142 -4.55 -8.00 -10.07
CA VAL A 142 -5.17 -9.21 -10.64
C VAL A 142 -5.97 -8.87 -11.90
N MET A 143 -6.73 -7.76 -11.90
CA MET A 143 -7.43 -7.31 -13.10
C MET A 143 -6.44 -6.96 -14.23
N ALA A 144 -5.36 -6.24 -13.93
CA ALA A 144 -4.34 -5.90 -14.93
C ALA A 144 -3.71 -7.13 -15.57
N CYS A 145 -3.35 -8.14 -14.77
CA CYS A 145 -2.78 -9.38 -15.28
C CYS A 145 -3.82 -10.22 -16.05
N SER A 146 -5.10 -10.17 -15.70
CA SER A 146 -6.16 -10.93 -16.39
C SER A 146 -6.46 -10.43 -17.81
N MET A 147 -6.05 -9.19 -18.13
CA MET A 147 -6.09 -8.65 -19.49
C MET A 147 -4.93 -9.19 -20.36
N ASP A 148 -4.00 -9.92 -19.77
CA ASP A 148 -2.91 -10.61 -20.45
C ASP A 148 -3.23 -12.12 -20.54
N ASN A 149 -2.80 -12.80 -21.61
CA ASN A 149 -3.16 -14.21 -21.90
C ASN A 149 -2.51 -15.25 -20.93
N GLY A 150 -2.13 -14.85 -19.72
CA GLY A 150 -1.40 -15.67 -18.75
C GLY A 150 -2.26 -16.22 -17.60
N ALA A 151 -1.90 -17.39 -17.09
CA ALA A 151 -2.53 -17.96 -15.89
C ALA A 151 -2.02 -17.28 -14.61
N ILE A 152 -2.92 -16.94 -13.69
CA ILE A 152 -2.61 -16.26 -12.42
C ILE A 152 -3.08 -17.14 -11.26
N ASN A 153 -2.19 -17.46 -10.33
CA ASN A 153 -2.54 -18.11 -9.07
C ASN A 153 -2.54 -17.07 -7.94
N HIS A 154 -3.64 -16.93 -7.19
CA HIS A 154 -3.77 -15.94 -6.12
C HIS A 154 -4.41 -16.53 -4.85
N CYS A 155 -3.83 -16.22 -3.67
CA CYS A 155 -4.37 -16.57 -2.35
C CYS A 155 -4.58 -15.31 -1.49
N THR A 156 -5.79 -15.08 -0.98
CA THR A 156 -6.13 -13.98 -0.05
C THR A 156 -6.06 -14.45 1.41
N GLY A 157 -5.42 -13.66 2.29
CA GLY A 157 -5.35 -13.93 3.75
C GLY A 157 -6.03 -12.88 4.64
N ILE A 158 -6.73 -11.89 4.06
CA ILE A 158 -7.52 -10.91 4.82
C ILE A 158 -8.99 -11.25 4.56
N HIS A 159 -9.77 -11.53 5.61
CA HIS A 159 -11.19 -11.78 5.51
C HIS A 159 -11.94 -10.47 5.22
N VAL A 160 -12.10 -10.16 3.93
CA VAL A 160 -13.10 -9.23 3.44
C VAL A 160 -13.89 -9.93 2.34
N HIS A 161 -15.21 -9.96 2.45
CA HIS A 161 -16.12 -10.39 1.37
C HIS A 161 -16.07 -9.37 0.21
N SER A 162 -14.95 -9.25 -0.50
CA SER A 162 -14.74 -8.27 -1.58
C SER A 162 -14.49 -8.90 -2.96
N CYS A 163 -14.82 -10.18 -3.15
CA CYS A 163 -14.91 -10.77 -4.48
C CYS A 163 -16.37 -10.80 -4.96
N SER A 164 -16.88 -9.67 -5.46
CA SER A 164 -18.12 -9.61 -6.24
C SER A 164 -17.87 -9.65 -7.76
N HIS A 165 -16.60 -9.62 -8.19
CA HIS A 165 -16.19 -9.64 -9.59
C HIS A 165 -15.15 -10.75 -9.84
N SER A 166 -15.56 -12.01 -9.72
CA SER A 166 -14.79 -13.14 -10.26
C SER A 166 -15.38 -13.55 -11.59
N CYS A 167 -14.67 -13.24 -12.68
CA CYS A 167 -14.89 -13.87 -13.96
C CYS A 167 -14.47 -15.35 -13.83
N SER A 168 -15.42 -16.24 -14.06
CA SER A 168 -15.34 -17.68 -13.81
C SER A 168 -14.37 -18.37 -14.77
N THR A 169 -13.12 -18.57 -14.34
CA THR A 169 -12.19 -19.64 -14.78
C THR A 169 -10.95 -19.65 -13.87
N ALA A 170 -11.08 -20.21 -12.66
CA ALA A 170 -9.91 -20.62 -11.87
C ALA A 170 -10.34 -21.77 -10.95
N SER A 171 -9.78 -22.97 -11.15
CA SER A 171 -9.99 -24.07 -10.21
C SER A 171 -9.18 -23.80 -8.94
N ALA A 172 -9.88 -23.59 -7.83
CA ALA A 172 -9.27 -23.46 -6.53
C ALA A 172 -9.02 -24.86 -5.96
N ASN A 173 -7.74 -25.28 -5.89
CA ASN A 173 -7.34 -26.41 -5.05
C ASN A 173 -6.89 -25.86 -3.68
N THR A 174 -7.79 -25.96 -2.70
CA THR A 174 -7.50 -25.72 -1.29
C THR A 174 -6.73 -26.91 -0.72
N TYR A 175 -5.44 -26.75 -0.44
CA TYR A 175 -4.72 -27.64 0.48
C TYR A 175 -4.68 -26.99 1.86
N PHE A 176 -5.52 -27.51 2.76
CA PHE A 176 -5.35 -27.36 4.20
C PHE A 176 -4.27 -28.35 4.63
N ASN A 177 -3.20 -27.89 5.27
CA ASN A 177 -2.43 -28.71 6.19
C ASN A 177 -2.30 -27.94 7.50
N LEU A 178 -2.70 -28.64 8.56
CA LEU A 178 -2.72 -28.25 9.97
C LEU A 178 -1.31 -27.90 10.48
#